data_AF-A0A7X6YGH1-F1
#
_entry.id   AF-A0A7X6YGH1-F1
#
_cell.length_a   1.000
_cell.length_b   1.000
_cell.length_c   1.000
_cell.angle_alpha   90.00
_cell.angle_beta   90.00
_cell.angle_gamma   90.00
#
_symmetry.space_group_name_H-M   'P 1'
#
loop_
_entity.id
_entity.type
_entity.pdbx_description
1 polymer ?
#
loop_
_entity_poly.entity_id
_entity_poly.type
_entity_poly.pdbx_seq_one_letter_code
_entity_poly.pdbx_strand_id
1 'polypeptide(L)'
;MNNEKTLRRTVCVAAALFCLAEPVAAQVGRLGQRTAAQAGAKKDEETVKISRFPPSGKTAMVKTPEFSYSVNNIQPKVNRKQREWALFEVKYETSAKWTDELTFVYHVMTKGRDEQNKELFSYYTTTVRYIDIPKGDHMSCVALPPSLVERYGEPIAVALEITGKDGSVLASEALASGIQLPKEWWRDSNVMDKRDAAGNPFLVRRNGLVDRLKTPFALINPDDYEVVQ
;
A
#
# COMPACT_ATOMS: atom_id res chain seq x y z
N MET A 1 55.13 52.50 38.12
CA MET A 1 54.49 53.15 36.96
C MET A 1 53.01 52.80 36.97
N ASN A 2 52.16 53.83 37.13
CA ASN A 2 50.79 54.03 36.64
C ASN A 2 49.94 52.77 36.30
N ASN A 3 48.85 52.49 37.05
CA ASN A 3 47.45 52.96 36.83
C ASN A 3 46.76 52.17 35.67
N GLU A 4 45.55 51.59 35.69
CA GLU A 4 44.23 51.78 36.36
C GLU A 4 43.38 50.47 36.29
N LYS A 5 42.21 50.20 36.92
CA LYS A 5 41.39 50.78 38.02
C LYS A 5 40.36 49.73 38.56
N THR A 6 40.01 49.88 39.85
CA THR A 6 38.70 49.83 40.57
C THR A 6 37.35 49.64 39.80
N LEU A 7 36.19 49.26 40.39
CA LEU A 7 35.77 48.76 41.74
C LEU A 7 34.31 48.22 41.68
N ARG A 8 33.93 47.36 42.65
CA ARG A 8 32.56 46.93 43.02
C ARG A 8 31.51 48.05 43.11
N ARG A 9 30.22 47.69 43.06
CA ARG A 9 29.17 48.31 43.92
C ARG A 9 27.98 47.38 44.24
N THR A 10 27.53 47.44 45.49
CA THR A 10 26.38 46.75 46.09
C THR A 10 25.31 47.79 46.42
N VAL A 11 24.01 47.46 46.34
CA VAL A 11 22.92 48.25 46.97
C VAL A 11 21.82 47.31 47.49
N CYS A 12 21.30 47.59 48.70
CA CYS A 12 20.13 46.95 49.30
C CYS A 12 19.09 48.02 49.68
N VAL A 13 17.80 47.80 49.40
CA VAL A 13 16.60 48.48 49.97
C VAL A 13 15.39 47.50 49.85
N ALA A 14 14.21 47.80 50.39
CA ALA A 14 13.70 47.36 51.69
C ALA A 14 12.17 47.65 51.80
N ALA A 15 11.54 47.22 52.91
CA ALA A 15 10.16 47.56 53.36
C ALA A 15 8.97 47.02 52.54
N ALA A 16 7.76 46.79 53.09
CA ALA A 16 7.32 46.51 54.48
C ALA A 16 5.88 45.93 54.50
N LEU A 17 5.45 45.38 55.65
CA LEU A 17 4.12 44.80 55.93
C LEU A 17 2.92 45.75 55.68
N PHE A 18 1.74 45.17 55.41
CA PHE A 18 0.48 45.52 56.09
C PHE A 18 -0.52 44.34 56.10
N CYS A 19 -1.32 44.21 57.17
CA CYS A 19 -2.31 43.12 57.39
C CYS A 19 -3.74 43.53 56.94
N LEU A 20 -4.66 42.56 56.80
CA LEU A 20 -5.95 42.46 57.55
C LEU A 20 -6.99 41.48 56.94
N ALA A 21 -7.67 40.74 57.83
CA ALA A 21 -9.05 40.21 57.78
C ALA A 21 -9.54 39.17 56.70
N GLU A 22 -9.99 38.00 57.20
CA GLU A 22 -11.07 37.16 56.64
C GLU A 22 -12.41 37.51 57.37
N PRO A 23 -13.57 36.78 57.23
CA PRO A 23 -14.03 35.80 56.22
C PRO A 23 -15.48 36.06 55.69
N VAL A 24 -15.90 35.44 54.57
CA VAL A 24 -17.33 35.21 54.22
C VAL A 24 -17.50 33.84 53.53
N ALA A 25 -18.67 33.19 53.70
CA ALA A 25 -18.89 31.75 53.54
C ALA A 25 -19.76 31.32 52.33
N ALA A 26 -20.01 29.99 52.26
CA ALA A 26 -20.92 29.23 51.37
C ALA A 26 -20.37 28.87 49.97
N GLN A 27 -20.70 27.71 49.36
CA GLN A 27 -21.80 26.77 49.62
C GLN A 27 -21.36 25.28 49.73
N VAL A 28 -22.21 24.49 50.41
CA VAL A 28 -22.15 23.02 50.44
C VAL A 28 -22.97 22.44 49.28
N GLY A 29 -22.44 21.41 48.60
CA GLY A 29 -23.18 20.65 47.59
C GLY A 29 -22.59 19.26 47.34
N ARG A 30 -23.22 18.21 47.91
CA ARG A 30 -22.87 16.80 47.64
C ARG A 30 -23.56 16.32 46.36
N LEU A 31 -22.86 15.46 45.59
CA LEU A 31 -23.29 14.15 45.03
C LEU A 31 -22.68 13.88 43.65
N GLY A 32 -22.45 12.61 43.35
CA GLY A 32 -22.38 12.14 41.96
C GLY A 32 -20.99 11.78 41.43
N GLN A 33 -20.25 10.93 42.13
CA GLN A 33 -19.15 10.18 41.52
C GLN A 33 -19.72 9.25 40.44
N ARG A 34 -19.89 9.77 39.22
CA ARG A 34 -20.21 8.98 38.04
C ARG A 34 -18.98 8.14 37.69
N THR A 35 -18.93 6.91 38.18
CA THR A 35 -18.22 5.84 37.49
C THR A 35 -18.84 5.71 36.11
N ALA A 36 -18.21 6.35 35.13
CA ALA A 36 -18.51 6.09 33.73
C ALA A 36 -18.20 4.61 33.50
N ALA A 37 -19.24 3.81 33.29
CA ALA A 37 -19.06 2.48 32.77
C ALA A 37 -18.34 2.63 31.42
N GLN A 38 -17.09 2.18 31.34
CA GLN A 38 -16.49 1.82 30.07
C GLN A 38 -17.25 0.60 29.56
N ALA A 39 -18.42 0.87 28.97
CA ALA A 39 -18.94 0.02 27.93
C ALA A 39 -17.84 0.00 26.87
N GLY A 40 -17.07 -1.09 26.86
CA GLY A 40 -16.10 -1.32 25.81
C GLY A 40 -16.87 -1.28 24.50
N ALA A 41 -16.68 -0.22 23.74
CA ALA A 41 -17.15 -0.18 22.37
C ALA A 41 -16.59 -1.45 21.74
N LYS A 42 -17.47 -2.31 21.22
CA LYS A 42 -17.02 -3.34 20.28
C LYS A 42 -16.26 -2.55 19.22
N LYS A 43 -14.94 -2.75 19.15
CA LYS A 43 -14.15 -2.26 18.03
C LYS A 43 -14.85 -2.85 16.81
N ASP A 44 -15.46 -2.02 15.96
CA ASP A 44 -16.12 -2.51 14.75
C ASP A 44 -15.09 -3.37 14.03
N GLU A 45 -15.42 -4.65 13.86
CA GLU A 45 -14.44 -5.65 13.46
C GLU A 45 -14.03 -5.34 12.02
N GLU A 46 -12.80 -4.85 11.88
CA GLU A 46 -12.23 -4.40 10.62
C GLU A 46 -12.07 -5.60 9.71
N THR A 47 -13.00 -5.76 8.77
CA THR A 47 -13.00 -6.86 7.81
C THR A 47 -12.86 -6.29 6.40
N VAL A 48 -11.96 -6.92 5.65
CA VAL A 48 -11.76 -6.67 4.23
C VAL A 48 -12.17 -7.91 3.48
N LYS A 49 -13.00 -7.74 2.45
CA LYS A 49 -13.45 -8.83 1.59
C LYS A 49 -13.07 -8.54 0.15
N ILE A 50 -12.35 -9.47 -0.47
CA ILE A 50 -12.12 -9.42 -1.93
C ILE A 50 -13.44 -9.78 -2.61
N SER A 51 -13.94 -8.87 -3.47
CA SER A 51 -15.21 -9.02 -4.19
C SER A 51 -15.01 -9.30 -5.69
N ARG A 52 -13.84 -8.96 -6.23
CA ARG A 52 -13.37 -9.41 -7.55
C ARG A 52 -11.86 -9.55 -7.55
N PHE A 53 -11.37 -10.73 -7.91
CA PHE A 53 -9.95 -11.01 -8.14
C PHE A 53 -9.57 -10.82 -9.61
N PRO A 54 -8.36 -10.36 -9.94
CA PRO A 54 -7.91 -10.23 -11.32
C PRO A 54 -7.79 -11.60 -12.01
N PRO A 55 -8.07 -11.67 -13.32
CA PRO A 55 -7.81 -12.86 -14.10
C PRO A 55 -6.30 -13.12 -14.27
N SER A 56 -5.95 -14.28 -14.81
CA SER A 56 -4.60 -14.62 -15.27
C SER A 56 -4.60 -14.95 -16.76
N GLY A 57 -3.41 -15.09 -17.36
CA GLY A 57 -3.23 -15.29 -18.80
C GLY A 57 -3.60 -14.05 -19.62
N LYS A 58 -4.00 -14.28 -20.87
CA LYS A 58 -4.39 -13.24 -21.83
C LYS A 58 -5.50 -12.32 -21.35
N THR A 59 -6.38 -12.78 -20.46
CA THR A 59 -7.48 -11.97 -19.93
C THR A 59 -7.00 -10.89 -18.96
N ALA A 60 -5.77 -10.99 -18.42
CA ALA A 60 -5.10 -9.93 -17.67
C ALA A 60 -4.43 -8.88 -18.56
N MET A 61 -4.41 -9.06 -19.88
CA MET A 61 -3.70 -8.20 -20.81
C MET A 61 -4.58 -7.04 -21.30
N VAL A 62 -4.10 -5.81 -21.11
CA VAL A 62 -4.80 -4.57 -21.48
C VAL A 62 -3.90 -3.72 -22.37
N LYS A 63 -4.46 -3.16 -23.46
CA LYS A 63 -3.72 -2.29 -24.36
C LYS A 63 -3.41 -0.95 -23.70
N THR A 64 -2.24 -0.39 -23.98
CA THR A 64 -1.84 0.95 -23.51
C THR A 64 -2.89 1.98 -23.95
N PRO A 65 -3.50 2.77 -23.04
CA PRO A 65 -4.41 3.85 -23.40
C PRO A 65 -3.76 4.84 -24.38
N GLU A 66 -4.46 5.20 -25.46
CA GLU A 66 -4.03 6.27 -26.37
C GLU A 66 -4.85 7.53 -26.10
N PHE A 67 -4.18 8.60 -25.67
CA PHE A 67 -4.79 9.92 -25.56
C PHE A 67 -4.70 10.67 -26.89
N SER A 68 -5.84 11.12 -27.41
CA SER A 68 -5.90 12.00 -28.57
C SER A 68 -6.14 13.44 -28.11
N TYR A 69 -5.32 14.39 -28.58
CA TYR A 69 -5.49 15.81 -28.31
C TYR A 69 -5.22 16.65 -29.57
N SER A 70 -6.02 17.69 -29.77
CA SER A 70 -6.12 18.45 -31.04
C SER A 70 -5.01 19.49 -31.25
N VAL A 71 -3.79 19.23 -30.77
CA VAL A 71 -2.62 20.10 -30.95
C VAL A 71 -1.70 19.45 -31.99
N ASN A 72 -1.11 20.25 -32.88
CA ASN A 72 -0.18 19.77 -33.92
C ASN A 72 0.81 18.75 -33.33
N ASN A 73 0.67 17.48 -33.72
CA ASN A 73 1.43 16.40 -33.11
C ASN A 73 2.84 16.33 -33.71
N ILE A 74 3.75 17.13 -33.15
CA ILE A 74 5.16 17.23 -33.58
C ILE A 74 5.92 15.90 -33.31
N GLN A 75 5.39 15.02 -32.46
CA GLN A 75 6.04 13.76 -32.11
C GLN A 75 5.53 12.61 -33.00
N PRO A 76 6.37 12.01 -33.87
CA PRO A 76 6.00 10.81 -34.60
C PRO A 76 5.77 9.64 -33.63
N LYS A 77 4.73 8.82 -33.87
CA LYS A 77 4.48 7.61 -33.08
C LYS A 77 5.70 6.67 -33.14
N VAL A 78 6.43 6.57 -32.03
CA VAL A 78 7.66 5.75 -31.91
C VAL A 78 7.39 4.26 -32.09
N ASN A 79 6.17 3.80 -31.76
CA ASN A 79 5.72 2.42 -32.00
C ASN A 79 4.50 2.40 -32.92
N ARG A 80 4.52 1.51 -33.92
CA ARG A 80 3.39 1.25 -34.83
C ARG A 80 2.35 0.29 -34.26
N LYS A 81 2.75 -0.56 -33.29
CA LYS A 81 1.85 -1.48 -32.58
C LYS A 81 1.61 -0.95 -31.16
N GLN A 82 0.33 -0.84 -30.79
CA GLN A 82 -0.08 -0.55 -29.42
C GLN A 82 0.38 -1.70 -28.51
N ARG A 83 1.15 -1.37 -27.47
CA ARG A 83 1.76 -2.35 -26.55
C ARG A 83 0.79 -2.73 -25.43
N GLU A 84 0.93 -3.93 -24.88
CA GLU A 84 0.01 -4.51 -23.91
C GLU A 84 0.66 -4.63 -22.53
N TRP A 85 -0.05 -4.21 -21.50
CA TRP A 85 0.29 -4.30 -20.08
C TRP A 85 -0.44 -5.49 -19.48
N ALA A 86 0.16 -6.17 -18.50
CA ALA A 86 -0.63 -7.03 -17.62
C ALA A 86 -1.15 -6.19 -16.46
N LEU A 87 -2.46 -6.18 -16.22
CA LEU A 87 -3.13 -5.34 -15.23
C LEU A 87 -3.81 -6.22 -14.17
N PHE A 88 -3.48 -5.99 -12.90
CA PHE A 88 -3.94 -6.82 -11.76
C PHE A 88 -4.83 -5.99 -10.84
N GLU A 89 -6.03 -5.73 -11.34
CA GLU A 89 -7.05 -4.94 -10.69
C GLU A 89 -7.91 -5.83 -9.76
N VAL A 90 -8.00 -5.44 -8.50
CA VAL A 90 -8.72 -6.12 -7.42
C VAL A 90 -9.82 -5.19 -6.93
N LYS A 91 -11.05 -5.69 -6.82
CA LYS A 91 -12.12 -5.00 -6.09
C LYS A 91 -12.24 -5.59 -4.68
N TYR A 92 -12.29 -4.73 -3.68
CA TYR A 92 -12.46 -5.11 -2.27
C TYR A 92 -13.54 -4.26 -1.58
N GLU A 93 -14.06 -4.77 -0.47
CA GLU A 93 -15.10 -4.14 0.35
C GLU A 93 -14.58 -4.01 1.79
N THR A 94 -14.78 -2.83 2.42
CA THR A 94 -14.41 -2.54 3.81
C THR A 94 -15.66 -2.41 4.70
N SER A 95 -15.65 -3.02 5.89
CA SER A 95 -16.79 -3.02 6.81
C SER A 95 -16.83 -1.82 7.77
N ALA A 96 -15.65 -1.41 8.25
CA ALA A 96 -15.44 -0.36 9.24
C ALA A 96 -15.70 1.03 8.65
N LYS A 97 -16.17 1.99 9.48
CA LYS A 97 -16.50 3.36 9.04
C LYS A 97 -15.31 4.04 8.32
N TRP A 98 -14.13 3.85 8.89
CA TRP A 98 -12.83 4.23 8.35
C TRP A 98 -11.84 3.11 8.72
N THR A 99 -10.90 2.84 7.82
CA THR A 99 -9.79 1.92 7.99
C THR A 99 -8.51 2.74 7.85
N ASP A 100 -7.70 2.80 8.91
CA ASP A 100 -6.50 3.64 8.97
C ASP A 100 -5.50 3.33 7.84
N GLU A 101 -5.25 2.05 7.60
CA GLU A 101 -4.22 1.57 6.68
C GLU A 101 -4.49 0.14 6.23
N LEU A 102 -4.39 -0.12 4.92
CA LEU A 102 -4.30 -1.45 4.35
C LEU A 102 -3.04 -1.59 3.50
N THR A 103 -2.29 -2.67 3.73
CA THR A 103 -1.10 -3.01 2.95
C THR A 103 -1.41 -4.21 2.05
N PHE A 104 -1.31 -4.00 0.74
CA PHE A 104 -1.55 -4.98 -0.32
C PHE A 104 -0.20 -5.51 -0.83
N VAL A 105 0.08 -6.80 -0.61
CA VAL A 105 1.27 -7.47 -1.13
C VAL A 105 0.86 -8.32 -2.34
N TYR A 106 1.28 -7.88 -3.52
CA TYR A 106 1.03 -8.60 -4.77
C TYR A 106 2.17 -9.55 -5.09
N HIS A 107 1.81 -10.72 -5.62
CA HIS A 107 2.71 -11.76 -6.08
C HIS A 107 2.29 -12.20 -7.49
N VAL A 108 3.15 -12.00 -8.48
CA VAL A 108 2.83 -12.30 -9.90
C VAL A 108 3.89 -13.23 -10.48
N MET A 109 3.45 -14.34 -11.07
CA MET A 109 4.28 -15.25 -11.85
C MET A 109 3.95 -15.12 -13.33
N THR A 110 4.95 -14.85 -14.17
CA THR A 110 4.84 -14.92 -15.65
C THR A 110 5.52 -16.16 -16.19
N LYS A 111 5.05 -16.63 -17.36
CA LYS A 111 5.65 -17.75 -18.09
C LYS A 111 6.13 -17.27 -19.46
N GLY A 112 7.46 -17.19 -19.60
CA GLY A 112 8.13 -16.84 -20.85
C GLY A 112 8.97 -18.01 -21.38
N ARG A 113 9.88 -17.66 -22.30
CA ARG A 113 10.92 -18.56 -22.79
C ARG A 113 12.29 -17.89 -22.73
N ASP A 114 13.33 -18.67 -22.53
CA ASP A 114 14.72 -18.22 -22.64
C ASP A 114 15.23 -18.24 -24.11
N GLU A 115 16.50 -17.86 -24.30
CA GLU A 115 17.15 -17.85 -25.62
C GLU A 115 17.28 -19.25 -26.23
N GLN A 116 17.23 -20.29 -25.39
CA GLN A 116 17.25 -21.70 -25.74
C GLN A 116 15.83 -22.27 -25.96
N ASN A 117 14.80 -21.41 -25.96
CA ASN A 117 13.39 -21.74 -26.17
C ASN A 117 12.78 -22.65 -25.07
N LYS A 118 13.46 -22.80 -23.93
CA LYS A 118 12.99 -23.51 -22.74
C LYS A 118 12.07 -22.61 -21.91
N GLU A 119 11.11 -23.20 -21.21
CA GLU A 119 10.18 -22.46 -20.36
C GLU A 119 10.90 -21.82 -19.17
N LEU A 120 10.69 -20.52 -18.97
CA LEU A 120 11.26 -19.75 -17.88
C LEU A 120 10.16 -19.01 -17.13
N PHE A 121 10.08 -19.23 -15.81
CA PHE A 121 9.13 -18.53 -14.97
C PHE A 121 9.80 -17.32 -14.32
N SER A 122 9.11 -16.18 -14.32
CA SER A 122 9.59 -14.96 -13.63
C SER A 122 8.61 -14.58 -12.54
N TYR A 123 9.14 -14.26 -11.36
CA TYR A 123 8.38 -13.83 -10.19
C TYR A 123 8.58 -12.35 -9.93
N TYR A 124 7.48 -11.63 -9.73
CA TYR A 124 7.45 -10.25 -9.34
C TYR A 124 6.65 -10.09 -8.07
N THR A 125 7.05 -9.14 -7.23
CA THR A 125 6.27 -8.73 -6.08
C THR A 125 6.34 -7.22 -5.91
N THR A 126 5.28 -6.64 -5.36
CA THR A 126 5.24 -5.23 -5.01
C THR A 126 4.27 -5.04 -3.86
N THR A 127 4.51 -4.02 -3.04
CA THR A 127 3.69 -3.68 -1.89
C THR A 127 3.07 -2.31 -2.13
N VAL A 128 1.74 -2.21 -2.00
CA VAL A 128 0.99 -0.96 -2.12
C VAL A 128 0.30 -0.70 -0.79
N ARG A 129 0.57 0.44 -0.16
CA ARG A 129 -0.08 0.84 1.09
C ARG A 129 -1.09 1.93 0.80
N TYR A 130 -2.31 1.72 1.25
CA TYR A 130 -3.42 2.68 1.22
C TYR A 130 -3.72 3.15 2.63
N ILE A 131 -4.14 4.40 2.78
CA ILE A 131 -4.45 5.04 4.06
C ILE A 131 -5.81 5.74 4.01
N ASP A 132 -6.39 6.02 5.18
CA ASP A 132 -7.62 6.80 5.34
C ASP A 132 -8.80 6.29 4.49
N ILE A 133 -9.01 4.97 4.48
CA ILE A 133 -9.95 4.29 3.57
C ILE A 133 -11.36 4.31 4.20
N PRO A 134 -12.37 4.95 3.59
CA PRO A 134 -13.73 4.96 4.10
C PRO A 134 -14.40 3.59 3.98
N LYS A 135 -15.55 3.42 4.64
CA LYS A 135 -16.43 2.26 4.40
C LYS A 135 -16.93 2.24 2.95
N GLY A 136 -16.72 1.14 2.24
CA GLY A 136 -17.37 0.95 0.93
C GLY A 136 -16.71 -0.08 0.03
N ASP A 137 -17.01 0.08 -1.26
CA ASP A 137 -16.40 -0.61 -2.39
C ASP A 137 -15.16 0.15 -2.86
N HIS A 138 -14.05 -0.56 -3.08
CA HIS A 138 -12.74 0.02 -3.35
C HIS A 138 -11.96 -0.78 -4.39
N MET A 139 -10.95 -0.16 -5.01
CA MET A 139 -10.08 -0.81 -5.97
C MET A 139 -8.60 -0.67 -5.62
N SER A 140 -7.84 -1.75 -5.87
CA SER A 140 -6.38 -1.74 -5.85
C SER A 140 -5.85 -2.32 -7.16
N CYS A 141 -4.76 -1.75 -7.68
CA CYS A 141 -4.25 -2.14 -8.99
C CYS A 141 -2.74 -1.95 -9.10
N VAL A 142 -2.09 -2.98 -9.63
CA VAL A 142 -0.68 -3.01 -10.03
C VAL A 142 -0.57 -3.50 -11.46
N ALA A 143 0.50 -3.13 -12.16
CA ALA A 143 0.72 -3.48 -13.56
C ALA A 143 2.15 -3.97 -13.83
N LEU A 144 2.29 -4.87 -14.81
CA LEU A 144 3.59 -5.15 -15.45
C LEU A 144 3.70 -4.34 -16.76
N PRO A 145 4.77 -3.53 -16.92
CA PRO A 145 5.08 -2.85 -18.16
C PRO A 145 5.22 -3.79 -19.37
N PRO A 146 4.91 -3.32 -20.60
CA PRO A 146 4.94 -4.17 -21.78
C PRO A 146 6.32 -4.73 -22.11
N SER A 147 7.39 -4.03 -21.74
CA SER A 147 8.77 -4.52 -21.90
C SER A 147 9.08 -5.75 -21.04
N LEU A 148 8.37 -5.95 -19.92
CA LEU A 148 8.49 -7.15 -19.11
C LEU A 148 7.62 -8.28 -19.65
N VAL A 149 6.40 -7.98 -20.09
CA VAL A 149 5.51 -9.00 -20.70
C VAL A 149 6.08 -9.53 -22.02
N GLU A 150 6.57 -8.64 -22.90
CA GLU A 150 7.20 -9.04 -24.17
C GLU A 150 8.47 -9.88 -23.96
N ARG A 151 9.22 -9.67 -22.88
CA ARG A 151 10.49 -10.36 -22.61
C ARG A 151 10.34 -11.62 -21.75
N TYR A 152 9.39 -11.63 -20.83
CA TYR A 152 9.24 -12.67 -19.80
C TYR A 152 7.85 -13.34 -19.81
N GLY A 153 7.05 -13.07 -20.84
CA GLY A 153 5.79 -13.72 -21.14
C GLY A 153 4.59 -13.22 -20.34
N GLU A 154 3.46 -13.85 -20.61
CA GLU A 154 2.16 -13.55 -20.01
C GLU A 154 2.11 -13.98 -18.53
N PRO A 155 1.34 -13.29 -17.67
CA PRO A 155 1.10 -13.74 -16.30
C PRO A 155 0.32 -15.06 -16.29
N ILE A 156 0.76 -16.02 -15.49
CA ILE A 156 0.08 -17.31 -15.34
C ILE A 156 -0.40 -17.59 -13.90
N ALA A 157 0.14 -16.88 -12.90
CA ALA A 157 -0.39 -16.90 -11.56
C ALA A 157 -0.31 -15.51 -10.92
N VAL A 158 -1.31 -15.21 -10.09
CA VAL A 158 -1.43 -13.99 -9.31
C VAL A 158 -1.86 -14.40 -7.91
N ALA A 159 -1.26 -13.82 -6.89
CA ALA A 159 -1.73 -13.90 -5.52
C ALA A 159 -1.67 -12.52 -4.86
N LEU A 160 -2.56 -12.33 -3.89
CA LEU A 160 -2.66 -11.13 -3.08
C LEU A 160 -2.72 -11.53 -1.61
N GLU A 161 -2.07 -10.72 -0.78
CA GLU A 161 -2.32 -10.67 0.65
C GLU A 161 -2.65 -9.23 1.03
N ILE A 162 -3.73 -9.05 1.80
CA ILE A 162 -4.14 -7.76 2.36
C ILE A 162 -3.97 -7.86 3.87
N THR A 163 -3.08 -7.02 4.42
CA THR A 163 -2.86 -6.91 5.86
C THR A 163 -3.36 -5.58 6.41
N GLY A 164 -3.94 -5.60 7.61
CA GLY A 164 -4.24 -4.39 8.37
C GLY A 164 -2.97 -3.74 8.94
N LYS A 165 -3.14 -2.55 9.53
CA LYS A 165 -2.09 -1.75 10.19
C LYS A 165 -1.30 -2.49 11.28
N ASP A 166 -1.92 -3.49 11.90
CA ASP A 166 -1.30 -4.34 12.95
C ASP A 166 -0.53 -5.54 12.38
N GLY A 167 -0.48 -5.69 11.06
CA GLY A 167 0.15 -6.81 10.36
C GLY A 167 -0.70 -8.08 10.30
N SER A 168 -1.95 -8.06 10.80
CA SER A 168 -2.87 -9.19 10.65
C SER A 168 -3.31 -9.36 9.20
N VAL A 169 -3.38 -10.59 8.70
CA VAL A 169 -3.90 -10.89 7.36
C VAL A 169 -5.41 -10.86 7.39
N LEU A 170 -6.01 -9.86 6.73
CA LEU A 170 -7.46 -9.66 6.67
C LEU A 170 -8.08 -10.43 5.50
N ALA A 171 -7.37 -10.53 4.38
CA ALA A 171 -7.76 -11.33 3.22
C ALA A 171 -6.56 -11.84 2.44
N SER A 172 -6.69 -13.00 1.81
CA SER A 172 -5.75 -13.49 0.80
C SER A 172 -6.46 -14.35 -0.23
N GLU A 173 -6.10 -14.17 -1.50
CA GLU A 173 -6.65 -14.92 -2.63
C GLU A 173 -5.56 -15.14 -3.68
N ALA A 174 -5.67 -16.24 -4.42
CA ALA A 174 -4.73 -16.58 -5.48
C ALA A 174 -5.42 -17.34 -6.63
N LEU A 175 -4.95 -17.06 -7.84
CA LEU A 175 -5.40 -17.66 -9.08
C LEU A 175 -4.19 -18.09 -9.91
N ALA A 176 -4.25 -19.30 -10.47
CA ALA A 176 -3.28 -19.80 -11.44
C ALA A 176 -4.01 -20.38 -12.66
N SER A 177 -3.40 -20.25 -13.84
CA SER A 177 -3.91 -20.75 -15.11
C SER A 177 -2.80 -21.46 -15.90
N GLY A 178 -3.14 -22.61 -16.50
CA GLY A 178 -2.18 -23.42 -17.26
C GLY A 178 -1.10 -24.13 -16.45
N ILE A 179 -1.16 -24.07 -15.11
CA ILE A 179 -0.26 -24.79 -14.19
C ILE A 179 -1.01 -25.16 -12.90
N GLN A 180 -0.71 -26.34 -12.34
CA GLN A 180 -1.15 -26.69 -10.99
C GLN A 180 -0.15 -26.13 -9.97
N LEU A 181 -0.63 -25.30 -9.05
CA LEU A 181 0.17 -24.73 -7.95
C LEU A 181 -0.51 -25.02 -6.60
N PRO A 182 0.25 -25.02 -5.48
CA PRO A 182 -0.30 -24.98 -4.13
C PRO A 182 -1.17 -23.74 -3.90
N LYS A 183 -2.08 -23.80 -2.92
CA LYS A 183 -2.95 -22.66 -2.57
C LYS A 183 -2.14 -21.39 -2.26
N GLU A 184 -1.06 -21.54 -1.50
CA GLU A 184 -0.17 -20.45 -1.05
C GLU A 184 1.20 -20.53 -1.72
N TRP A 185 1.22 -20.70 -3.06
CA TRP A 185 2.44 -20.98 -3.83
C TRP A 185 3.57 -19.97 -3.68
N TRP A 186 3.28 -18.72 -3.30
CA TRP A 186 4.29 -17.67 -3.06
C TRP A 186 5.00 -17.82 -1.71
N ARG A 187 4.46 -18.66 -0.82
CA ARG A 187 5.02 -19.02 0.50
C ARG A 187 5.72 -20.39 0.48
N ASP A 188 5.46 -21.22 -0.53
CA ASP A 188 6.00 -22.58 -0.65
C ASP A 188 7.43 -22.59 -1.24
N SER A 189 8.42 -23.03 -0.46
CA SER A 189 9.82 -23.18 -0.91
C SER A 189 9.97 -24.19 -2.05
N ASN A 190 9.08 -25.18 -2.17
CA ASN A 190 9.06 -26.15 -3.28
C ASN A 190 8.61 -25.53 -4.61
N VAL A 191 8.10 -24.29 -4.59
CA VAL A 191 7.84 -23.46 -5.76
C VAL A 191 8.91 -22.37 -5.88
N MET A 192 9.15 -21.63 -4.80
CA MET A 192 9.94 -20.40 -4.80
C MET A 192 11.46 -20.62 -4.91
N ASP A 193 11.96 -21.73 -4.37
CA ASP A 193 13.39 -22.06 -4.36
C ASP A 193 13.71 -23.31 -5.20
N LYS A 194 12.71 -23.79 -5.98
CA LYS A 194 12.81 -24.94 -6.88
C LYS A 194 13.92 -24.76 -7.91
N ARG A 195 14.69 -25.83 -8.13
CA ARG A 195 15.77 -25.89 -9.12
C ARG A 195 15.57 -27.04 -10.08
N ASP A 196 16.13 -26.92 -11.28
CA ASP A 196 16.21 -28.02 -12.23
C ASP A 196 17.40 -28.95 -11.94
N ALA A 197 17.53 -30.04 -12.71
CA ALA A 197 18.60 -31.03 -12.55
C ALA A 197 20.02 -30.47 -12.79
N ALA A 198 20.14 -29.28 -13.38
CA ALA A 198 21.40 -28.56 -13.56
C ALA A 198 21.60 -27.43 -12.51
N GLY A 199 20.74 -27.35 -11.50
CA GLY A 199 20.82 -26.38 -10.40
C GLY A 199 20.25 -24.99 -10.71
N ASN A 200 19.74 -24.76 -11.93
CA ASN A 200 19.19 -23.47 -12.32
C ASN A 200 17.86 -23.22 -11.62
N PRO A 201 17.55 -21.97 -11.22
CA PRO A 201 16.26 -21.64 -10.62
C PRO A 201 15.13 -21.87 -11.62
N PHE A 202 14.08 -22.57 -11.19
CA PHE A 202 12.83 -22.71 -11.95
C PHE A 202 12.11 -21.36 -12.07
N LEU A 203 12.21 -20.54 -11.02
CA LEU A 203 11.54 -19.25 -10.87
C LEU A 203 12.57 -18.14 -10.63
N VAL A 204 12.65 -17.17 -11.54
CA VAL A 204 13.60 -16.05 -11.44
C VAL A 204 12.90 -14.83 -10.84
N ARG A 205 13.36 -14.37 -9.65
CA ARG A 205 12.85 -13.14 -9.02
C ARG A 205 13.27 -11.90 -9.82
N ARG A 206 12.34 -10.97 -10.05
CA ARG A 206 12.51 -9.76 -10.87
C ARG A 206 11.76 -8.58 -10.27
N ASN A 207 12.22 -7.38 -10.63
CA ASN A 207 11.60 -6.12 -10.25
C ASN A 207 10.78 -5.54 -11.42
N GLY A 208 9.91 -4.58 -11.13
CA GLY A 208 9.18 -3.80 -12.14
C GLY A 208 7.68 -4.08 -12.25
N LEU A 209 7.10 -4.82 -11.30
CA LEU A 209 5.67 -4.71 -10.98
C LEU A 209 5.45 -3.36 -10.27
N VAL A 210 4.61 -2.51 -10.83
CA VAL A 210 4.42 -1.12 -10.37
C VAL A 210 2.97 -0.87 -9.97
N ASP A 211 2.75 0.02 -9.01
CA ASP A 211 1.42 0.54 -8.69
C ASP A 211 0.80 1.31 -9.86
N ARG A 212 -0.54 1.36 -9.89
CA ARG A 212 -1.32 2.06 -10.92
C ARG A 212 -0.89 3.52 -11.15
N LEU A 213 -0.50 4.27 -10.11
CA LEU A 213 -0.14 5.70 -10.24
C LEU A 213 1.13 5.92 -11.06
N LYS A 214 2.04 4.93 -11.12
CA LYS A 214 3.23 4.94 -11.97
C LYS A 214 2.97 4.45 -13.42
N THR A 215 1.71 4.37 -13.85
CA THR A 215 1.31 3.82 -15.16
C THR A 215 0.40 4.77 -15.96
N PRO A 216 0.23 4.55 -17.28
CA PRO A 216 -0.78 5.25 -18.09
C PRO A 216 -2.24 5.08 -17.60
N PHE A 217 -2.52 4.12 -16.71
CA PHE A 217 -3.87 3.87 -16.16
C PHE A 217 -4.21 4.77 -14.96
N ALA A 218 -3.26 5.58 -14.47
CA ALA A 218 -3.42 6.45 -13.29
C ALA A 218 -4.61 7.42 -13.35
N LEU A 219 -5.08 7.77 -14.56
CA LEU A 219 -6.17 8.73 -14.81
C LEU A 219 -7.52 8.05 -15.14
N ILE A 220 -7.61 6.72 -15.13
CA ILE A 220 -8.84 5.99 -15.48
C ILE A 220 -9.58 5.62 -14.20
N ASN A 221 -10.79 6.17 -14.02
CA ASN A 221 -11.60 6.07 -12.80
C ASN A 221 -10.79 6.41 -11.53
N PRO A 222 -10.25 7.63 -11.38
CA PRO A 222 -9.42 7.97 -10.21
C PRO A 222 -10.17 7.83 -8.87
N ASP A 223 -11.47 8.07 -8.86
CA ASP A 223 -12.31 8.05 -7.65
C ASP A 223 -12.58 6.63 -7.09
N ASP A 224 -12.27 5.57 -7.85
CA ASP A 224 -12.37 4.18 -7.40
C ASP A 224 -11.16 3.74 -6.54
N TYR A 225 -10.14 4.60 -6.41
CA TYR A 225 -8.82 4.27 -5.86
C TYR A 225 -8.38 5.23 -4.74
N GLU A 226 -7.95 4.65 -3.63
CA GLU A 226 -7.44 5.40 -2.48
C GLU A 226 -5.99 5.89 -2.65
N VAL A 227 -5.59 6.84 -1.80
CA VAL A 227 -4.25 7.43 -1.82
C VAL A 227 -3.18 6.38 -1.46
N VAL A 228 -2.17 6.25 -2.33
CA VAL A 228 -1.01 5.37 -2.13
C VAL A 228 0.13 6.12 -1.43
N GLN A 229 0.78 5.48 -0.46
CA GLN A 229 1.89 6.05 0.32
C GLN A 229 3.23 5.30 0.16
#